data_AF-A0A8T6ZQY5-F1
#
_entry.id   AF-A0A8T6ZQY5-F1
#
_cell.length_a   1.000
_cell.length_b   1.000
_cell.length_c   1.000
_cell.angle_alpha   90.00
_cell.angle_beta   90.00
_cell.angle_gamma   90.00
#
_symmetry.space_group_name_H-M   'P 1'
#
loop_
_entity.id
_entity.type
_entity.pdbx_description
1 polymer ?
#
loop_
_entity_poly.entity_id
_entity_poly.type
_entity_poly.pdbx_seq_one_letter_code
_entity_poly.pdbx_strand_id
1 'polypeptide(L)'
;MRLAFAATLPLTCQRCLEPVEQVVDETIEWVVVGSEAEAARVADNLEPLVLVDDRLQMATMVEDELIVSLPMAPRHASIDECGALAHNLDGILKDQDAERVEPTLEA
;
A
#
# COMPACT_ATOMS: atom_id res chain seq x y z
N MET A 1 12.94 -4.20 20.44
CA MET A 1 13.89 -4.38 19.32
C MET A 1 13.48 -3.41 18.22
N ARG A 2 14.44 -2.82 17.52
CA ARG A 2 14.17 -1.81 16.48
C ARG A 2 14.75 -2.26 15.14
N LEU A 3 13.94 -2.22 14.09
CA LEU A 3 14.34 -2.46 12.71
C LEU A 3 14.10 -1.19 11.90
N ALA A 4 15.06 -0.83 11.07
CA ALA A 4 14.92 0.23 10.08
C ALA A 4 15.25 -0.35 8.70
N PHE A 5 14.42 -0.05 7.71
CA PHE A 5 14.59 -0.54 6.35
C PHE A 5 14.12 0.51 5.34
N ALA A 6 14.77 0.51 4.19
CA ALA A 6 14.41 1.36 3.06
C ALA A 6 14.49 0.54 1.76
N ALA A 7 13.52 0.77 0.87
CA ALA A 7 13.42 0.07 -0.41
C ALA A 7 12.72 0.93 -1.46
N THR A 8 13.10 0.72 -2.73
CA THR A 8 12.33 1.19 -3.89
C THR A 8 11.80 -0.03 -4.62
N LEU A 9 10.49 -0.23 -4.60
CA LEU A 9 9.81 -1.39 -5.14
C LEU A 9 9.10 -1.03 -6.45
N PRO A 10 9.37 -1.74 -7.56
CA PRO A 10 8.57 -1.59 -8.78
C PRO A 10 7.21 -2.25 -8.59
N LEU A 11 6.14 -1.47 -8.66
CA LEU A 11 4.76 -1.94 -8.56
C LEU A 11 3.99 -1.61 -9.84
N THR A 12 2.76 -2.10 -9.94
CA THR A 12 1.86 -1.77 -11.06
C THR A 12 0.88 -0.69 -10.65
N CYS A 13 0.90 0.44 -11.35
CA CYS A 13 -0.06 1.52 -11.17
C CYS A 13 -1.48 1.03 -11.46
N GLN A 14 -2.37 1.07 -10.47
CA GLN A 14 -3.77 0.64 -10.62
C GLN A 14 -4.65 1.61 -11.43
N ARG A 15 -4.05 2.65 -12.03
CA ARG A 15 -4.74 3.63 -12.87
C ARG A 15 -4.41 3.47 -14.36
N CYS A 16 -3.12 3.35 -14.71
CA CYS A 16 -2.69 3.15 -16.10
C CYS A 16 -2.19 1.74 -16.41
N LEU A 17 -2.02 0.88 -15.40
CA LEU A 17 -1.42 -0.46 -15.49
C LEU A 17 0.04 -0.49 -15.94
N GLU A 18 0.75 0.64 -15.84
CA GLU A 18 2.19 0.74 -16.10
C GLU A 18 2.99 0.70 -14.79
N PRO A 19 4.32 0.44 -14.86
CA PRO A 19 5.18 0.43 -13.69
C PRO A 19 5.17 1.76 -12.93
N VAL A 20 5.17 1.71 -11.60
CA VAL A 20 5.38 2.87 -10.71
C VAL A 20 6.37 2.47 -9.62
N GLU A 21 7.29 3.37 -9.28
CA GLU A 21 8.21 3.16 -8.16
C GLU A 21 7.54 3.55 -6.84
N GLN A 22 7.45 2.60 -5.92
CA GLN A 22 7.04 2.85 -4.55
C GLN A 22 8.27 2.93 -3.65
N VAL A 23 8.47 4.07 -3.01
CA VAL A 23 9.52 4.25 -2.00
C VAL A 23 8.95 3.90 -0.63
N VAL A 24 9.70 3.10 0.13
CA VAL A 24 9.44 2.76 1.53
C VAL A 24 10.68 3.13 2.34
N ASP A 25 10.49 3.82 3.46
CA ASP A 25 11.54 4.18 4.42
C ASP A 25 10.89 4.20 5.81
N GLU A 26 11.02 3.09 6.53
CA GLU A 26 10.28 2.85 7.76
C GLU A 26 11.16 2.35 8.90
N THR A 27 10.67 2.57 10.11
CA THR A 27 11.27 2.07 11.35
C THR A 27 10.19 1.47 12.21
N ILE A 28 10.41 0.24 12.65
CA ILE A 28 9.43 -0.57 13.38
C ILE A 28 10.03 -1.06 14.68
N GLU A 29 9.19 -1.10 15.72
CA GLU A 29 9.57 -1.48 17.07
C GLU A 29 8.73 -2.66 17.56
N TRP A 30 9.42 -3.75 17.90
CA TRP A 30 8.79 -4.96 18.45
C TRP A 30 9.20 -5.23 19.90
N VAL A 31 8.33 -5.94 20.60
CA VAL A 31 8.63 -6.57 21.88
C VAL A 31 8.85 -8.06 21.65
N VAL A 32 10.08 -8.52 21.87
CA VAL A 32 10.41 -9.94 21.76
C VAL A 32 9.80 -10.68 22.94
N VAL A 33 9.04 -11.74 22.66
CA VAL A 33 8.36 -12.58 23.64
C VAL A 33 8.66 -14.06 23.37
N GLY A 34 8.63 -14.90 24.41
CA GLY A 34 8.99 -16.31 24.32
C GLY A 34 7.82 -17.23 23.96
N SER A 35 6.59 -16.72 23.92
CA SER A 35 5.41 -17.51 23.57
C SER A 35 4.23 -16.65 23.12
N GLU A 36 3.29 -17.27 22.39
CA GLU A 36 1.99 -16.67 22.05
C GLU A 36 1.20 -16.23 23.29
N ALA A 37 1.30 -16.98 24.39
CA ALA A 37 0.65 -16.63 25.64
C ALA A 37 1.21 -15.32 26.24
N GLU A 38 2.51 -15.07 26.08
CA GLU A 38 3.14 -13.80 26.45
C GLU A 38 2.80 -12.68 25.48
N ALA A 39 2.75 -12.96 24.17
CA ALA A 39 2.32 -12.01 23.14
C ALA A 39 0.94 -11.41 23.45
N ALA A 40 -0.02 -12.25 23.85
CA ALA A 40 -1.38 -11.83 24.21
C ALA A 40 -1.46 -10.92 25.46
N ARG A 41 -0.37 -10.76 26.22
CA ARG A 41 -0.27 -9.87 27.39
C ARG A 41 0.51 -8.60 27.09
N VAL A 42 1.07 -8.46 25.89
CA VAL A 42 1.74 -7.24 25.44
C VAL A 42 0.68 -6.13 25.33
N ALA A 43 1.05 -4.91 25.72
CA ALA A 43 0.16 -3.77 25.65
C ALA A 43 -0.24 -3.49 24.19
N ASP A 44 -1.49 -3.11 23.95
CA ASP A 44 -2.07 -2.93 22.60
C ASP A 44 -1.30 -1.94 21.70
N ASN A 45 -0.47 -1.07 22.29
CA ASN A 45 0.34 -0.09 21.57
C ASN A 45 1.74 -0.61 21.18
N LEU A 46 2.02 -1.90 21.39
CA LEU A 46 3.29 -2.54 21.10
C LEU A 46 3.07 -3.82 20.28
N GLU A 47 3.92 -4.03 19.28
CA GLU A 47 3.85 -5.19 18.41
C GLU A 47 4.68 -6.35 19.02
N PRO A 48 4.08 -7.50 19.39
CA PRO A 48 4.84 -8.64 19.88
C PRO A 48 5.55 -9.38 18.74
N LEU A 49 6.76 -9.87 18.99
CA LEU A 49 7.50 -10.75 18.09
C LEU A 49 7.85 -12.06 18.82
N VAL A 50 7.24 -13.16 18.40
CA VAL A 50 7.57 -14.51 18.87
C VAL A 50 8.68 -15.07 18.00
N LEU A 51 9.79 -15.52 18.60
CA LEU A 51 10.88 -16.14 17.87
C LEU A 51 10.64 -17.63 17.66
N VAL A 52 10.93 -18.13 16.46
CA VAL A 52 10.93 -19.57 16.15
C VAL A 52 12.35 -20.10 16.37
N ASP A 53 12.49 -21.13 17.20
CA ASP A 53 13.78 -21.74 17.56
C ASP A 53 14.83 -20.75 18.12
N ASP A 54 14.38 -19.72 18.85
CA ASP A 54 15.21 -18.60 19.34
C ASP A 54 16.02 -17.89 18.23
N ARG A 55 15.55 -17.97 16.99
CA ARG A 55 16.19 -17.36 15.83
C ARG A 55 15.31 -16.30 15.21
N LEU A 56 15.98 -15.29 14.67
CA LEU A 56 15.36 -14.20 13.96
C LEU A 56 15.65 -14.35 12.46
N GLN A 57 14.58 -14.42 11.66
CA GLN A 57 14.68 -14.51 10.20
C GLN A 57 14.51 -13.12 9.59
N MET A 58 15.61 -12.36 9.51
CA MET A 58 15.60 -10.96 9.05
C MET A 58 14.90 -10.77 7.71
N ALA A 59 15.09 -11.69 6.76
CA ALA A 59 14.48 -11.59 5.43
C ALA A 59 12.95 -11.64 5.49
N THR A 60 12.39 -12.63 6.21
CA THR A 60 10.95 -12.77 6.42
C THR A 60 10.38 -11.56 7.15
N MET A 61 11.07 -11.06 8.17
CA MET A 61 10.62 -9.87 8.89
C MET A 61 10.57 -8.62 8.00
N VAL A 62 11.60 -8.39 7.18
CA VAL A 62 11.58 -7.27 6.24
C VAL A 62 10.49 -7.45 5.18
N GLU A 63 10.25 -8.68 4.72
CA GLU A 63 9.19 -8.99 3.76
C GLU A 63 7.80 -8.69 4.31
N ASP A 64 7.48 -9.21 5.51
CA ASP A 64 6.19 -9.00 6.16
C ASP A 64 5.92 -7.51 6.36
N GLU A 65 6.92 -6.77 6.84
CA GLU A 65 6.77 -5.32 7.06
C GLU A 65 6.67 -4.55 5.75
N LEU A 66 7.45 -4.90 4.72
CA LEU A 66 7.28 -4.29 3.40
C LEU A 66 5.86 -4.50 2.88
N ILE A 67 5.28 -5.71 3.00
CA ILE A 67 3.91 -6.00 2.56
C ILE A 67 2.90 -5.09 3.27
N VAL A 68 3.08 -4.86 4.57
CA VAL A 68 2.20 -3.99 5.38
C VAL A 68 2.36 -2.51 5.02
N SER A 69 3.59 -2.05 4.73
CA SER A 69 3.89 -0.67 4.34
C SER A 69 3.38 -0.29 2.95
N LEU A 70 3.13 -1.27 2.07
CA LEU A 70 2.69 -1.01 0.70
C LEU A 70 1.23 -0.47 0.63
N PRO A 71 0.93 0.48 -0.27
CA PRO A 71 -0.44 0.93 -0.46
C PRO A 71 -1.31 -0.17 -1.08
N MET A 72 -2.55 -0.28 -0.62
CA MET A 72 -3.53 -1.23 -1.16
C MET A 72 -3.74 -1.09 -2.68
N ALA A 73 -3.61 0.12 -3.21
CA ALA A 73 -3.69 0.39 -4.64
C ALA A 73 -2.58 1.37 -5.08
N PRO A 74 -1.41 0.87 -5.50
CA PRO A 74 -0.30 1.71 -5.94
C PRO A 74 -0.68 2.56 -7.15
N ARG A 75 -0.30 3.83 -7.16
CA ARG A 75 -0.57 4.78 -8.25
C ARG A 75 0.57 5.77 -8.37
N HIS A 76 0.73 6.34 -9.58
CA HIS A 76 1.58 7.52 -9.75
C HIS A 76 1.03 8.69 -8.92
N ALA A 77 1.91 9.60 -8.49
CA ALA A 77 1.55 10.70 -7.59
C ALA A 77 0.56 11.66 -8.27
N SER A 78 0.72 11.90 -9.56
CA SER A 78 -0.17 12.72 -10.38
C SER A 78 -0.72 11.96 -11.59
N ILE A 79 -1.86 12.41 -12.15
CA ILE A 79 -2.43 11.81 -13.38
C ILE A 79 -1.52 12.02 -14.59
N ASP A 80 -0.74 13.09 -14.62
CA ASP A 80 0.14 13.45 -15.73
C ASP A 80 1.36 12.53 -15.85
N GLU A 81 1.67 11.78 -14.79
CA GLU A 81 2.70 10.74 -14.76
C GLU A 81 2.16 9.37 -15.24
N CYS A 82 0.86 9.24 -15.49
CA CYS A 82 0.28 7.99 -15.93
C CYS A 82 0.33 7.79 -17.44
N GLY A 83 0.31 6.53 -17.85
CA GLY A 83 0.17 6.12 -19.24
C GLY A 83 -1.21 6.37 -19.85
N ALA A 84 -1.29 6.06 -21.15
CA ALA A 84 -2.43 6.36 -22.02
C ALA A 84 -3.78 5.82 -21.50
N LEU A 85 -3.80 4.66 -20.84
CA LEU A 85 -5.05 4.08 -20.31
C LEU A 85 -5.76 5.05 -19.34
N ALA A 86 -4.99 5.71 -18.46
CA ALA A 86 -5.56 6.65 -17.50
C ALA A 86 -6.14 7.89 -18.19
N HIS A 87 -5.41 8.43 -19.17
CA HIS A 87 -5.82 9.64 -19.90
C HIS A 87 -7.02 9.41 -20.83
N ASN A 88 -7.08 8.25 -21.49
CA ASN A 88 -8.20 7.93 -22.39
C ASN A 88 -9.52 7.80 -21.62
N LEU A 89 -9.50 7.19 -20.43
CA LEU A 89 -10.71 7.06 -19.61
C LEU A 89 -11.20 8.41 -19.08
N ASP A 90 -10.28 9.30 -18.66
CA ASP A 90 -10.61 10.65 -18.23
C ASP A 90 -11.30 11.47 -19.35
N GLY A 91 -10.86 11.31 -20.60
CA GLY A 91 -11.51 11.92 -21.76
C GLY A 91 -12.94 11.42 -21.99
N ILE A 92 -13.14 10.10 -21.94
CA ILE A 92 -14.48 9.49 -22.12
C ILE A 92 -15.48 9.99 -21.07
N LEU A 93 -15.07 10.08 -19.81
CA LEU A 93 -15.95 10.53 -18.73
C LEU A 93 -16.34 12.01 -18.90
N LYS A 94 -15.40 12.86 -19.33
CA LYS A 94 -15.65 14.28 -19.59
C LYS A 94 -16.58 14.50 -20.79
N ASP A 95 -16.51 13.63 -21.81
CA ASP A 95 -17.41 13.69 -22.96
C ASP A 95 -18.85 13.29 -22.60
N GLN A 96 -19.05 12.38 -21.63
CA GLN A 96 -20.39 11.95 -21.19
C GLN A 96 -21.16 13.02 -20.42
N ASP A 97 -20.47 13.95 -19.74
CA ASP A 97 -21.11 15.07 -19.05
C ASP A 97 -21.70 16.11 -20.03
N ALA A 98 -21.19 16.17 -21.27
CA ALA A 98 -21.69 17.08 -22.30
C ALA A 98 -23.00 16.61 -22.96
N GLU A 99 -23.35 15.33 -22.80
CA GLU A 99 -24.47 14.68 -23.50
C GLU A 99 -25.68 14.37 -22.60
N ARG A 100 -25.67 14.85 -21.35
CA ARG A 100 -26.81 14.72 -20.43
C ARG A 100 -27.97 15.64 -20.85
N VAL A 101 -28.82 15.14 -21.75
CA VAL A 101 -30.08 15.78 -22.14
C VAL A 101 -30.98 15.91 -20.90
N GLU A 102 -31.26 17.14 -20.46
CA GLU A 102 -32.24 17.39 -19.40
C GLU A 102 -33.63 16.97 -19.88
N PRO A 103 -34.40 16.18 -19.10
CA PRO A 103 -35.75 15.82 -19.50
C PRO A 103 -36.61 17.07 -19.52
N THR A 104 -37.04 17.50 -20.70
CA THR A 104 -38.06 18.54 -20.84
C THR A 104 -39.36 17.99 -20.24
N LEU A 105 -39.66 18.39 -19.01
CA LEU A 105 -40.97 18.21 -18.41
C LEU A 105 -41.93 19.20 -19.08
N GLU A 106 -42.48 18.81 -20.23
CA GLU A 106 -43.62 19.52 -20.82
C GLU A 106 -44.90 19.07 -20.10
N ALA A 107 -45.58 20.06 -19.51
CA ALA A 107 -46.81 19.94 -18.73
C ALA A 107 -48.07 19.79 -19.59
#